data_AF-A0A3P7IRX6-F1
#
_entry.id   AF-A0A3P7IRX6-F1
#
_cell.length_a   1.000
_cell.length_b   1.000
_cell.length_c   1.000
_cell.angle_alpha   90.00
_cell.angle_beta   90.00
_cell.angle_gamma   90.00
#
_symmetry.space_group_name_H-M   'P 1'
#
loop_
_entity.id
_entity.type
_entity.pdbx_description
1 polymer ?
#
loop_
_entity_poly.entity_id
_entity_poly.type
_entity_poly.pdbx_seq_one_letter_code
_entity_poly.pdbx_strand_id
1 'polypeptide(L)'
;MQTEYAKKTLAALWEGLCKLADADKDQLISIDEWINLLRKSKNNNERKWFDEYERFMFKLFDVSCDGTLDVEEYIDGMNVYGVKRSHAKEAFQKFAVDEHGKPLTHVSKEMWSRYFNDLFYSNDKNTPGNHLFGISDL
;
A
#
# COMPACT_ATOMS: atom_id res chain seq x y z
N MET A 1 -7.32 13.34 15.84
CA MET A 1 -8.07 12.10 15.55
C MET A 1 -7.29 11.19 14.61
N GLN A 2 -6.96 11.63 13.39
CA GLN A 2 -6.09 10.92 12.42
C GLN A 2 -4.69 10.55 12.99
N THR A 3 -3.97 11.49 13.61
CA THR A 3 -2.61 11.26 14.15
C THR A 3 -2.56 10.24 15.29
N GLU A 4 -3.58 10.23 16.17
CA GLU A 4 -3.66 9.29 17.29
C GLU A 4 -4.00 7.88 16.80
N TYR A 5 -4.92 7.79 15.84
CA TYR A 5 -5.21 6.56 15.12
C TYR A 5 -3.94 6.00 14.45
N ALA A 6 -3.21 6.85 13.72
CA ALA A 6 -1.99 6.45 13.03
C ALA A 6 -0.91 5.94 13.99
N LYS A 7 -0.64 6.64 15.09
CA LYS A 7 0.34 6.21 16.10
C LYS A 7 -0.02 4.85 16.70
N LYS A 8 -1.26 4.68 17.13
CA LYS A 8 -1.72 3.43 17.76
C LYS A 8 -1.68 2.25 16.76
N THR A 9 -2.14 2.48 15.54
CA THR A 9 -2.17 1.43 14.50
C THR A 9 -0.76 1.07 14.02
N LEU A 10 0.14 2.05 13.86
CA LEU A 10 1.53 1.78 13.50
C LEU A 10 2.27 0.98 14.58
N ALA A 11 2.06 1.28 15.87
CA ALA A 11 2.66 0.50 16.95
C ALA A 11 2.21 -0.97 16.92
N ALA A 12 0.91 -1.21 16.75
CA ALA A 12 0.37 -2.56 16.64
C ALA A 12 0.87 -3.30 15.38
N LEU A 13 0.96 -2.59 14.24
CA LEU A 13 1.52 -3.14 13.00
C LEU A 13 2.99 -3.50 13.17
N TRP A 14 3.78 -2.65 13.82
CA TRP A 14 5.18 -2.90 14.10
C TRP A 14 5.37 -4.12 15.00
N GLU A 15 4.65 -4.21 16.12
CA GLU A 15 4.68 -5.39 16.99
C GLU A 15 4.26 -6.67 16.26
N GLY A 16 3.28 -6.57 15.38
CA GLY A 16 2.87 -7.66 14.50
C GLY A 16 3.99 -8.07 13.56
N LEU A 17 4.65 -7.10 12.91
CA LEU A 17 5.74 -7.35 11.98
C LEU A 17 6.91 -8.05 12.66
N CYS A 18 7.35 -7.58 13.84
CA CYS A 18 8.43 -8.24 14.58
C CYS A 18 8.07 -9.69 14.91
N LYS A 19 6.85 -9.98 15.37
CA LYS A 19 6.42 -11.35 15.66
C LYS A 19 6.52 -12.30 14.46
N LEU A 20 6.41 -11.78 13.24
CA LEU A 20 6.38 -12.56 12.00
C LEU A 20 7.73 -12.66 11.30
N ALA A 21 8.53 -11.59 11.35
CA ALA A 21 9.73 -11.44 10.55
C ALA A 21 11.03 -11.32 11.37
N ASP A 22 11.00 -10.75 12.58
CA ASP A 22 12.19 -10.55 13.43
C ASP A 22 12.64 -11.90 14.02
N ALA A 23 13.49 -12.60 13.26
CA ALA A 23 13.92 -13.95 13.54
C ALA A 23 15.05 -14.00 14.57
N ASP A 24 15.94 -13.00 14.55
CA ASP A 24 17.06 -12.88 15.48
C ASP A 24 16.72 -12.09 16.76
N LYS A 25 15.53 -11.47 16.81
CA LYS A 25 14.95 -10.76 17.96
C LYS A 25 15.70 -9.49 18.31
N ASP A 26 16.30 -8.84 17.33
CA ASP A 26 17.05 -7.59 17.52
C ASP A 26 16.17 -6.34 17.45
N GLN A 27 14.86 -6.49 17.21
CA GLN A 27 13.90 -5.41 17.00
C GLN A 27 14.20 -4.55 15.77
N LEU A 28 14.85 -5.13 14.78
CA LEU A 28 15.02 -4.62 13.43
C LEU A 28 14.43 -5.66 12.47
N ILE A 29 14.11 -5.23 11.24
CA ILE A 29 13.70 -6.15 10.18
C ILE A 29 14.72 -6.01 9.08
N SER A 30 15.58 -7.01 8.95
CA SER A 30 16.53 -7.10 7.85
C SER A 30 15.82 -7.31 6.51
N ILE A 31 16.54 -7.03 5.41
CA ILE A 31 16.01 -7.25 4.05
C ILE A 31 15.68 -8.73 3.83
N ASP A 32 16.51 -9.64 4.35
CA ASP A 32 16.29 -11.08 4.18
C ASP A 32 15.07 -11.57 4.95
N GLU A 33 14.85 -11.08 6.17
CA GLU A 33 13.65 -11.36 6.96
C GLU A 33 12.38 -10.85 6.27
N TRP A 34 12.43 -9.63 5.72
CA TRP A 34 11.34 -9.06 4.96
C TRP A 34 11.01 -9.89 3.70
N ILE A 35 12.01 -10.26 2.91
CA ILE A 35 11.83 -11.11 1.72
C ILE A 35 11.26 -12.48 2.11
N ASN A 36 11.74 -13.06 3.22
CA ASN A 36 11.24 -14.34 3.71
C ASN A 36 9.78 -14.25 4.18
N LEU A 37 9.38 -13.16 4.85
CA LEU A 37 7.99 -12.90 5.21
C LEU A 37 7.10 -12.81 3.95
N LEU A 38 7.51 -12.05 2.93
CA LEU A 38 6.76 -11.92 1.67
C LEU A 38 6.58 -13.28 0.95
N ARG A 39 7.60 -14.12 0.98
CA ARG A 39 7.51 -15.49 0.42
C ARG A 39 6.52 -16.36 1.19
N LYS A 40 6.48 -16.24 2.52
CA LYS A 40 5.54 -16.97 3.38
C LYS A 40 4.10 -16.46 3.22
N SER A 41 3.90 -15.14 3.13
CA SER A 41 2.57 -14.53 3.01
C SER A 41 1.86 -14.91 1.72
N LYS A 42 2.62 -15.08 0.62
CA LYS A 42 2.10 -15.62 -0.66
C LYS A 42 1.39 -16.97 -0.50
N ASN A 43 1.79 -17.78 0.48
CA ASN A 43 1.23 -19.10 0.77
C ASN A 43 0.22 -19.09 1.94
N ASN A 44 -0.42 -17.95 2.19
CA ASN A 44 -1.59 -17.69 3.06
C ASN A 44 -1.40 -17.60 4.60
N ASN A 45 -0.30 -18.06 5.20
CA ASN A 45 -0.22 -18.04 6.68
C ASN A 45 -0.13 -16.63 7.29
N GLU A 46 0.47 -15.66 6.58
CA GLU A 46 0.75 -14.32 7.12
C GLU A 46 -0.05 -13.19 6.45
N ARG A 47 -1.10 -13.55 5.70
CA ARG A 47 -1.89 -12.58 4.91
C ARG A 47 -2.61 -11.55 5.78
N LYS A 48 -3.01 -11.94 7.00
CA LYS A 48 -3.75 -11.08 7.92
C LYS A 48 -3.00 -9.78 8.25
N TRP A 49 -1.70 -9.84 8.48
CA TRP A 49 -0.91 -8.64 8.78
C TRP A 49 -0.88 -7.69 7.57
N PHE A 50 -0.73 -8.24 6.36
CA PHE A 50 -0.80 -7.45 5.12
C PHE A 50 -2.18 -6.82 4.92
N ASP A 51 -3.27 -7.53 5.22
CA ASP A 51 -4.64 -6.99 5.14
C ASP A 51 -4.87 -5.84 6.16
N GLU A 52 -4.24 -5.92 7.33
CA GLU A 52 -4.27 -4.85 8.34
C GLU A 52 -3.43 -3.64 7.90
N TYR A 53 -2.26 -3.88 7.33
CA TYR A 53 -1.38 -2.84 6.79
C TYR A 53 -2.03 -2.13 5.59
N GLU A 54 -2.63 -2.88 4.66
CA GLU A 54 -3.38 -2.35 3.53
C GLU A 54 -4.52 -1.42 4.00
N ARG A 55 -5.33 -1.88 4.97
CA ARG A 55 -6.45 -1.10 5.53
C ARG A 55 -5.97 0.17 6.23
N PHE A 56 -4.83 0.10 6.91
CA PHE A 56 -4.20 1.26 7.52
C PHE A 56 -3.77 2.26 6.45
N MET A 57 -3.07 1.81 5.41
CA MET A 57 -2.62 2.67 4.32
C MET A 57 -3.80 3.33 3.60
N PHE A 58 -4.86 2.59 3.26
CA PHE A 58 -6.05 3.19 2.63
C PHE A 58 -6.63 4.34 3.46
N LYS A 59 -6.82 4.12 4.77
CA LYS A 59 -7.34 5.14 5.69
C LYS A 59 -6.41 6.33 5.90
N LEU A 60 -5.10 6.13 5.75
CA LEU A 60 -4.14 7.21 5.85
C LEU A 60 -4.26 8.17 4.65
N PHE A 61 -4.61 7.61 3.48
CA PHE A 61 -4.79 8.36 2.24
C PHE A 61 -6.22 8.93 2.10
N ASP A 62 -7.27 8.21 2.50
CA ASP A 62 -8.68 8.66 2.55
C ASP A 62 -8.87 9.65 3.72
N VAL A 63 -8.41 10.89 3.52
CA VAL A 63 -8.46 11.96 4.52
C VAL A 63 -9.90 12.44 4.72
N SER A 64 -10.68 12.48 3.64
CA SER A 64 -12.10 12.87 3.64
C SER A 64 -13.00 11.87 4.38
N CYS A 65 -12.56 10.62 4.54
CA CYS A 65 -13.28 9.50 5.14
C CYS A 65 -14.54 9.13 4.36
N ASP A 66 -14.54 9.34 3.05
CA ASP A 66 -15.69 9.06 2.18
C ASP A 66 -15.71 7.61 1.65
N GLY A 67 -14.67 6.83 1.95
CA GLY A 67 -14.55 5.43 1.55
C GLY A 67 -14.00 5.23 0.13
N THR A 68 -13.59 6.31 -0.52
CA THR A 68 -12.87 6.31 -1.79
C THR A 68 -11.59 7.12 -1.67
N LEU A 69 -10.70 6.97 -2.65
CA LEU A 69 -9.47 7.74 -2.75
C LEU A 69 -9.49 8.55 -4.03
N ASP A 70 -9.44 9.87 -3.93
CA ASP A 70 -9.31 10.76 -5.08
C ASP A 70 -7.85 11.11 -5.41
N VAL A 71 -7.65 11.81 -6.52
CA VAL A 71 -6.31 12.19 -7.01
C VAL A 71 -5.60 13.18 -6.09
N GLU A 72 -6.32 14.09 -5.43
CA GLU A 72 -5.73 15.10 -4.56
C GLU A 72 -5.30 14.48 -3.22
N GLU A 73 -6.13 13.62 -2.64
CA GLU A 73 -5.80 12.79 -1.48
C GLU A 73 -4.58 11.90 -1.74
N TYR A 74 -4.52 11.28 -2.92
CA TYR A 74 -3.35 10.50 -3.32
C TYR A 74 -2.10 11.36 -3.45
N ILE A 75 -2.19 12.50 -4.12
CA ILE A 75 -1.06 13.43 -4.28
C ILE A 75 -0.55 13.89 -2.92
N ASP A 76 -1.45 14.27 -2.00
CA ASP A 76 -1.08 14.75 -0.67
C ASP A 76 -0.39 13.65 0.14
N GLY A 77 -0.93 12.42 0.12
CA GLY A 77 -0.29 11.26 0.72
C GLY A 77 1.11 11.01 0.16
N MET A 78 1.28 11.01 -1.16
CA MET A 78 2.57 10.77 -1.81
C MET A 78 3.58 11.91 -1.61
N ASN A 79 3.12 13.16 -1.50
CA ASN A 79 3.97 14.31 -1.21
C ASN A 79 4.67 14.17 0.16
N VAL A 80 4.02 13.56 1.16
CA VAL A 80 4.62 13.28 2.47
C VAL A 80 5.83 12.34 2.34
N TYR A 81 5.81 11.44 1.35
CA TYR A 81 6.92 10.55 1.02
C TYR A 81 7.94 11.17 0.05
N GLY A 82 7.84 12.47 -0.23
CA GLY A 82 8.78 13.20 -1.07
C GLY A 82 8.56 13.03 -2.58
N VAL A 83 7.46 12.43 -3.00
CA VAL A 83 7.11 12.32 -4.43
C VAL A 83 6.57 13.66 -4.92
N LYS A 84 7.06 14.14 -6.05
CA LYS A 84 6.56 15.39 -6.66
C LYS A 84 5.09 15.20 -7.09
N ARG A 85 4.27 16.22 -6.84
CA ARG A 85 2.88 16.29 -7.29
C ARG A 85 2.65 15.84 -8.74
N SER A 86 3.50 16.25 -9.69
CA SER A 86 3.38 15.85 -11.09
C SER A 86 3.54 14.33 -11.29
N HIS A 87 4.50 13.71 -10.58
CA HIS A 87 4.73 12.26 -10.65
C HIS A 87 3.65 11.49 -9.91
N ALA A 88 3.17 11.98 -8.77
CA ALA A 88 2.06 11.35 -8.05
C ALA A 88 0.78 11.38 -8.91
N LYS A 89 0.49 12.52 -9.55
CA LYS A 89 -0.64 12.63 -10.49
C LYS A 89 -0.53 11.65 -11.65
N GLU A 90 0.65 11.53 -12.25
CA GLU A 90 0.88 10.57 -13.34
C GLU A 90 0.72 9.12 -12.88
N ALA A 91 1.24 8.77 -11.70
CA ALA A 91 1.06 7.45 -11.12
C ALA A 91 -0.42 7.13 -10.91
N PHE A 92 -1.19 8.07 -10.32
CA PHE A 92 -2.64 7.93 -10.16
C PHE A 92 -3.33 7.66 -11.50
N GLN A 93 -3.00 8.42 -12.54
CA GLN A 93 -3.58 8.22 -13.87
C GLN A 93 -3.27 6.85 -14.49
N LYS A 94 -2.15 6.23 -14.11
CA LYS A 94 -1.77 4.89 -14.59
C LYS A 94 -2.50 3.77 -13.87
N PHE A 95 -2.69 3.85 -12.55
CA PHE A 95 -3.34 2.77 -11.81
C PHE A 95 -4.86 2.94 -11.62
N ALA A 96 -5.35 4.18 -11.56
CA ALA A 96 -6.77 4.48 -11.40
C ALA A 96 -7.47 4.38 -12.76
N VAL A 97 -7.60 3.15 -13.26
CA VAL A 97 -8.29 2.84 -14.52
C VAL A 97 -9.37 1.78 -14.34
N ASP A 98 -10.39 1.81 -15.19
CA ASP A 98 -11.39 0.74 -15.25
C ASP A 98 -10.87 -0.51 -15.98
N GLU A 99 -11.72 -1.53 -16.14
CA GLU A 99 -11.36 -2.78 -16.82
C GLU A 99 -10.98 -2.60 -18.30
N HIS A 100 -11.29 -1.45 -18.90
CA HIS A 100 -10.96 -1.10 -20.26
C HIS A 100 -9.78 -0.11 -20.35
N GLY A 101 -9.13 0.20 -19.22
CA GLY A 101 -8.01 1.14 -19.16
C GLY A 101 -8.41 2.61 -19.19
N LYS A 102 -9.69 2.94 -19.02
CA LYS A 102 -10.16 4.33 -18.98
C LYS A 102 -9.86 4.95 -17.61
N PRO A 103 -9.34 6.19 -17.56
CA PRO A 103 -9.09 6.87 -16.28
C PRO A 103 -10.33 6.99 -15.41
N LEU A 104 -10.15 6.72 -14.13
CA LEU A 104 -11.11 6.91 -13.05
C LEU A 104 -10.74 8.16 -12.24
N THR A 105 -11.75 8.77 -11.66
CA THR A 105 -11.58 9.95 -10.78
C THR A 105 -11.41 9.55 -9.31
N HIS A 106 -11.88 8.36 -8.93
CA HIS A 106 -11.83 7.84 -7.58
C HIS A 106 -11.48 6.35 -7.60
N VAL A 107 -10.80 5.88 -6.56
CA VAL A 107 -10.44 4.47 -6.35
C VAL A 107 -11.19 3.98 -5.14
N SER A 108 -12.03 2.95 -5.31
CA SER A 108 -12.73 2.34 -4.17
C SER A 108 -11.76 1.52 -3.33
N LYS A 109 -12.17 1.19 -2.11
CA LYS A 109 -11.42 0.29 -1.24
C LYS A 109 -11.14 -1.07 -1.89
N GLU A 110 -12.09 -1.64 -2.63
CA GLU A 110 -11.93 -2.92 -3.33
C GLU A 110 -10.86 -2.84 -4.42
N MET A 111 -10.83 -1.72 -5.16
CA MET A 111 -9.80 -1.46 -6.15
C MET A 111 -8.43 -1.29 -5.51
N TRP A 112 -8.35 -0.55 -4.39
CA TRP A 112 -7.14 -0.43 -3.59
C TRP A 112 -6.62 -1.81 -3.15
N SER A 113 -7.48 -2.67 -2.60
CA SER A 113 -7.10 -4.03 -2.19
C SER A 113 -6.52 -4.84 -3.35
N ARG A 114 -7.13 -4.75 -4.54
CA ARG A 114 -6.60 -5.41 -5.74
C ARG A 114 -5.21 -4.88 -6.10
N TYR A 115 -5.03 -3.56 -6.15
CA TYR A 115 -3.75 -2.94 -6.50
C TYR A 115 -2.65 -3.23 -5.50
N PHE A 116 -2.98 -3.22 -4.21
CA PHE A 116 -2.05 -3.57 -3.16
C PHE A 116 -1.64 -5.03 -3.24
N ASN A 117 -2.58 -5.94 -3.52
CA ASN A 117 -2.28 -7.34 -3.76
C ASN A 117 -1.38 -7.53 -4.99
N ASP A 118 -1.65 -6.81 -6.09
CA ASP A 118 -0.82 -6.86 -7.30
C ASP A 118 0.62 -6.43 -6.99
N LEU A 119 0.81 -5.32 -6.29
CA LEU A 119 2.11 -4.80 -5.90
C LEU A 119 2.99 -5.83 -5.18
N PHE A 120 2.41 -6.62 -4.27
CA PHE A 120 3.18 -7.59 -3.48
C PHE A 120 3.31 -8.97 -4.13
N TYR A 121 2.36 -9.37 -4.98
CA TYR A 121 2.22 -10.78 -5.38
C TYR A 121 2.10 -11.04 -6.88
N SER A 122 1.82 -10.00 -7.69
CA SER A 122 1.77 -10.13 -9.14
C SER A 122 3.17 -10.42 -9.71
N ASN A 123 3.21 -11.29 -10.72
CA ASN A 123 4.39 -11.48 -11.57
C ASN A 123 4.20 -10.81 -12.95
N ASP A 124 3.04 -10.21 -13.21
CA ASP A 124 2.79 -9.46 -14.44
C ASP A 124 3.23 -8.01 -14.24
N LYS A 125 4.22 -7.60 -15.04
CA LYS A 125 4.79 -6.26 -14.97
C LYS A 125 3.80 -5.16 -15.38
N ASN A 126 2.73 -5.51 -16.10
CA ASN A 126 1.77 -4.54 -16.62
C ASN A 126 0.55 -4.34 -15.70
N THR A 127 0.52 -4.98 -14.52
CA THR A 127 -0.61 -4.79 -13.59
C THR A 127 -0.65 -3.35 -13.07
N PRO A 128 -1.82 -2.69 -13.08
CA PRO A 128 -1.98 -1.32 -12.59
C PRO A 128 -1.39 -1.09 -11.19
N GLY A 129 -1.48 -2.08 -10.30
CA GLY A 129 -0.95 -1.99 -8.94
C GLY A 129 0.55 -1.74 -8.82
N ASN A 130 1.33 -2.02 -9.87
CA ASN A 130 2.77 -1.70 -9.89
C ASN A 130 3.05 -0.19 -9.84
N HIS A 131 2.04 0.63 -10.14
CA HIS A 131 2.12 2.08 -10.08
C HIS A 131 1.56 2.68 -8.77
N LEU A 132 1.14 1.85 -7.80
CA LEU A 132 0.43 2.30 -6.60
C LEU A 132 1.25 3.27 -5.73
N PHE A 133 2.57 3.12 -5.67
CA PHE A 133 3.47 3.98 -4.88
C PHE A 133 4.51 4.72 -5.76
N GLY A 134 4.18 4.99 -7.01
CA GLY A 134 5.03 5.76 -7.93
C GLY A 134 5.10 5.15 -9.33
N ILE A 135 5.75 5.87 -10.25
CA ILE A 135 5.94 5.37 -11.61
C ILE A 135 7.01 4.28 -11.58
N SER A 136 6.65 3.10 -12.07
CA SER A 136 7.56 1.98 -12.26
C SER A 136 7.87 1.90 -13.76
N ASP A 137 9.12 2.12 -14.16
CA ASP A 137 9.57 2.03 -15.56
C ASP A 137 9.99 0.58 -15.95
N LEU A 138 9.34 -0.45 -15.36
CA LEU A 138 9.69 -1.88 -15.52
C LEU A 138 9.32 -2.49 -16.89
#